data_AF-A0A7C2BL78-F1
#
_entry.id   AF-A0A7C2BL78-F1
#
_cell.length_a   1.000
_cell.length_b   1.000
_cell.length_c   1.000
_cell.angle_alpha   90.00
_cell.angle_beta   90.00
_cell.angle_gamma   90.00
#
_symmetry.space_group_name_H-M   'P 1'
#
loop_
_entity.id
_entity.type
_entity.pdbx_description
1 polymer ?
#
loop_
_entity_poly.entity_id
_entity_poly.type
_entity_poly.pdbx_seq_one_letter_code
_entity_poly.pdbx_strand_id
1 'polypeptide(L)'
;MKHTRSRDPFLTISSEIGVEEASVLRFGEPVEGELAWRIRDLLVSRHDYQVLFENEEVDENECYSFAILIELRYLFYLIKTNDKSIAYLREYDEREWEKIENTLENNVSYCGMEKLND
;
A
#
# COMPACT_ATOMS: atom_id res chain seq x y z
N MET A 1 -15.43 -10.59 25.55
CA MET A 1 -14.90 -9.21 25.66
C MET A 1 -15.00 -8.59 24.27
N LYS A 2 -15.61 -7.41 24.13
CA LYS A 2 -15.59 -6.68 22.85
C LYS A 2 -14.17 -6.16 22.67
N HIS A 3 -13.38 -6.79 21.80
CA HIS A 3 -12.13 -6.19 21.35
C HIS A 3 -12.50 -4.88 20.64
N THR A 4 -12.26 -3.75 21.29
CA THR A 4 -12.24 -2.45 20.63
C THR A 4 -11.15 -2.56 19.56
N ARG A 5 -11.54 -2.68 18.29
CA ARG A 5 -10.58 -2.61 17.19
C ARG A 5 -9.90 -1.25 17.28
N SER A 6 -8.57 -1.23 17.33
CA SER A 6 -7.81 0.02 17.26
C SER A 6 -8.11 0.65 15.91
N ARG A 7 -8.49 1.94 15.90
CA ARG A 7 -8.59 2.74 14.67
C ARG A 7 -7.24 3.28 14.20
N ASP A 8 -6.18 3.09 15.00
CA ASP A 8 -4.82 3.44 14.60
C ASP A 8 -4.20 2.25 13.85
N PRO A 9 -3.90 2.39 12.54
CA PRO A 9 -3.29 1.32 11.75
C PRO A 9 -1.88 0.97 12.24
N PHE A 10 -1.11 1.93 12.76
CA PHE A 10 0.24 1.67 13.28
C PHE A 10 0.21 0.81 14.55
N LEU A 11 -0.78 1.03 15.43
CA LEU A 11 -0.95 0.15 16.60
C LEU A 11 -1.30 -1.27 16.17
N THR A 12 -2.12 -1.41 15.14
CA THR A 12 -2.49 -2.73 14.58
C THR A 12 -1.25 -3.44 14.02
N ILE A 13 -0.45 -2.74 13.22
CA ILE A 13 0.80 -3.27 12.65
C ILE A 13 1.78 -3.63 13.77
N SER A 14 1.96 -2.77 14.78
CA SER A 14 2.87 -3.04 15.89
C SER A 14 2.50 -4.28 16.71
N SER A 15 1.20 -4.58 16.82
CA SER A 15 0.70 -5.70 17.60
C SER A 15 0.71 -7.03 16.85
N GLU A 16 0.61 -7.01 15.51
CA GLU A 16 0.36 -8.22 14.71
C GLU A 16 1.53 -8.53 13.74
N ILE A 17 2.32 -7.52 13.35
CA ILE A 17 3.52 -7.67 12.51
C ILE A 17 4.77 -7.45 13.35
N GLY A 18 4.90 -6.26 13.94
CA GLY A 18 6.09 -5.88 14.70
C GLY A 18 6.22 -4.37 14.89
N VAL A 19 6.86 -3.98 15.99
CA VAL A 19 7.09 -2.56 16.33
C VAL A 19 8.02 -1.90 15.31
N GLU A 20 8.98 -2.65 14.77
CA GLU A 20 9.96 -2.16 13.81
C GLU A 20 9.28 -1.71 12.51
N GLU A 21 8.43 -2.56 11.90
CA GLU A 21 7.71 -2.24 10.68
C GLU A 21 6.72 -1.09 10.89
N ALA A 22 6.04 -1.06 12.05
CA ALA A 22 5.16 0.05 12.41
C ALA A 22 5.93 1.38 12.52
N SER A 23 7.15 1.34 13.06
CA SER A 23 8.03 2.50 13.18
C SER A 23 8.53 2.97 11.81
N VAL A 24 9.03 2.07 10.96
CA VAL A 24 9.47 2.36 9.59
C VAL A 24 8.36 3.11 8.83
N LEU A 25 7.15 2.55 8.81
CA LEU A 25 6.01 3.18 8.16
C LEU A 25 5.63 4.53 8.79
N ARG A 26 5.72 4.65 10.12
CA ARG A 26 5.41 5.90 10.83
C ARG A 26 6.40 7.02 10.51
N PHE A 27 7.65 6.68 10.18
CA PHE A 27 8.64 7.64 9.67
C PHE A 27 8.49 7.94 8.18
N GLY A 28 7.51 7.32 7.51
CA GLY A 28 7.26 7.50 6.08
C GLY A 28 8.19 6.67 5.18
N GLU A 29 8.96 5.77 5.77
CA GLU A 29 9.83 4.84 5.05
C GLU A 29 9.03 3.63 4.56
N PRO A 30 9.43 3.03 3.42
CA PRO A 30 8.74 1.87 2.88
C PRO A 30 9.03 0.58 3.65
N VAL A 31 8.07 -0.34 3.61
CA VAL A 31 8.28 -1.76 3.92
C VAL A 31 8.27 -2.56 2.62
N GLU A 32 9.20 -3.50 2.48
CA GLU A 32 9.41 -4.25 1.24
C GLU A 32 9.02 -5.73 1.33
N GLY A 33 8.86 -6.36 0.16
CA GLY A 33 8.69 -7.80 0.00
C GLY A 33 7.36 -8.34 0.55
N GLU A 34 7.39 -9.56 1.09
CA GLU A 34 6.21 -10.25 1.63
C GLU A 34 5.53 -9.45 2.76
N LEU A 35 6.29 -8.69 3.54
CA LEU A 35 5.75 -7.87 4.63
C LEU A 35 4.80 -6.79 4.10
N ALA A 36 5.08 -6.20 2.92
CA ALA A 36 4.19 -5.22 2.29
C ALA A 36 2.78 -5.80 2.07
N TRP A 37 2.70 -7.03 1.57
CA TRP A 37 1.44 -7.75 1.36
C TRP A 37 0.75 -8.12 2.65
N ARG A 38 1.50 -8.65 3.63
CA ARG A 38 0.95 -8.97 4.95
C ARG A 38 0.34 -7.74 5.64
N ILE A 39 0.96 -6.57 5.48
CA ILE A 39 0.43 -5.31 6.01
C ILE A 39 -0.86 -4.93 5.28
N ARG A 40 -0.91 -5.02 3.94
CA ARG A 40 -2.15 -4.78 3.16
C ARG A 40 -3.31 -5.63 3.69
N ASP A 41 -3.10 -6.94 3.79
CA ASP A 41 -4.15 -7.89 4.20
C ASP A 41 -4.58 -7.63 5.66
N LEU A 42 -3.64 -7.27 6.53
CA LEU A 42 -3.93 -6.89 7.90
C LEU A 42 -4.80 -5.63 7.97
N LEU A 43 -4.47 -4.60 7.19
CA LEU A 43 -5.20 -3.33 7.21
C LEU A 43 -6.62 -3.49 6.66
N VAL A 44 -6.77 -4.19 5.54
CA VAL A 44 -8.07 -4.52 4.92
C VAL A 44 -8.96 -5.35 5.85
N SER A 45 -8.38 -6.25 6.66
CA SER A 45 -9.15 -7.12 7.55
C SER A 45 -9.53 -6.47 8.89
N ARG A 46 -8.80 -5.44 9.34
CA ARG A 46 -8.94 -4.88 10.70
C ARG A 46 -9.55 -3.49 10.75
N HIS A 47 -9.55 -2.73 9.66
CA HIS A 47 -10.00 -1.33 9.63
C HIS A 47 -11.14 -1.12 8.63
N ASP A 48 -11.91 -0.06 8.86
CA ASP A 48 -12.79 0.46 7.82
C ASP A 48 -11.92 1.13 6.74
N TYR A 49 -12.17 0.80 5.47
CA TYR A 49 -11.37 1.31 4.37
C TYR A 49 -12.21 1.60 3.12
N GLN A 50 -11.69 2.48 2.27
CA GLN A 50 -12.17 2.76 0.93
C GLN A 50 -11.04 2.46 -0.06
N VAL A 51 -11.33 1.69 -1.11
CA VAL A 51 -10.40 1.54 -2.24
C VAL A 51 -10.36 2.84 -3.02
N LEU A 52 -9.17 3.42 -3.17
CA LEU A 52 -8.94 4.60 -3.99
C LEU A 52 -8.40 4.23 -5.36
N PHE A 53 -7.53 3.21 -5.41
CA PHE A 53 -6.91 2.76 -6.64
C PHE A 53 -6.62 1.26 -6.57
N GLU A 54 -6.88 0.54 -7.63
CA GLU A 54 -6.48 -0.85 -7.82
C GLU A 54 -6.32 -1.10 -9.31
N ASN A 55 -5.12 -1.46 -9.73
CA ASN A 55 -4.85 -1.82 -11.11
C ASN A 55 -3.72 -2.85 -11.18
N GLU A 56 -3.83 -3.77 -12.13
CA GLU A 56 -2.95 -4.92 -12.29
C GLU A 56 -2.71 -5.13 -13.79
N GLU A 57 -1.45 -5.34 -14.16
CA GLU A 57 -1.07 -5.84 -15.47
C GLU A 57 -0.37 -7.20 -15.26
N VAL A 58 -1.00 -8.27 -15.75
CA VAL A 58 -0.53 -9.65 -15.61
C VAL A 58 -0.07 -10.13 -16.98
N ASP A 59 1.15 -9.74 -17.34
CA ASP A 59 1.86 -10.26 -18.52
C ASP A 59 3.17 -10.94 -18.09
N GLU A 60 4.18 -11.04 -18.98
CA GLU A 60 5.51 -11.60 -18.65
C GLU A 60 6.18 -10.90 -17.46
N ASN A 61 5.77 -9.66 -17.16
CA ASN A 61 6.12 -8.89 -15.96
C ASN A 61 4.87 -8.70 -15.09
N GLU A 62 4.94 -9.09 -13.82
CA GLU A 62 3.84 -8.93 -12.87
C GLU A 62 3.90 -7.55 -12.20
N CYS A 63 3.01 -6.65 -12.63
CA CYS A 63 2.90 -5.30 -12.08
C CYS A 63 1.53 -5.09 -11.43
N TYR A 64 1.54 -4.59 -10.20
CA TYR A 64 0.32 -4.34 -9.44
C TYR A 64 0.46 -3.07 -8.61
N SER A 65 -0.59 -2.26 -8.59
CA SER A 65 -0.66 -1.01 -7.84
C SER A 65 -1.97 -0.96 -7.07
N PHE A 66 -1.91 -0.61 -5.80
CA PHE A 66 -3.07 -0.61 -4.91
C PHE A 66 -2.99 0.53 -3.91
N ALA A 67 -4.12 1.20 -3.64
CA ALA A 67 -4.22 2.19 -2.59
C ALA A 67 -5.59 2.18 -1.92
N ILE A 68 -5.58 2.33 -0.60
CA ILE A 68 -6.77 2.43 0.24
C ILE A 68 -6.67 3.61 1.20
N LEU A 69 -7.82 4.24 1.45
CA LEU A 69 -8.01 5.20 2.52
C LEU A 69 -8.58 4.48 3.74
N ILE A 70 -7.85 4.50 4.85
CA ILE A 70 -8.16 3.80 6.09
C ILE A 70 -8.69 4.81 7.10
N GLU A 71 -9.86 4.52 7.70
CA GLU A 71 -10.49 5.32 8.75
C GLU A 71 -10.63 6.82 8.37
N LEU A 72 -10.77 7.11 7.06
CA LEU A 72 -10.79 8.45 6.45
C LEU A 72 -9.58 9.34 6.79
N ARG A 73 -8.47 8.74 7.23
CA ARG A 73 -7.33 9.48 7.78
C ARG A 73 -5.98 9.04 7.25
N TYR A 74 -5.82 7.76 6.95
CA TYR A 74 -4.53 7.22 6.54
C TYR A 74 -4.59 6.66 5.13
N LEU A 75 -3.61 7.04 4.31
CA LEU A 75 -3.40 6.45 3.01
C LEU A 75 -2.41 5.30 3.14
N PHE A 76 -2.84 4.10 2.77
CA PHE A 76 -1.95 2.99 2.47
C PHE A 76 -1.85 2.81 0.97
N TYR A 77 -0.65 2.59 0.45
CA TYR A 77 -0.47 2.19 -0.94
C TYR A 77 0.66 1.17 -1.09
N LEU A 78 0.47 0.26 -2.04
CA LEU A 78 1.38 -0.82 -2.38
C LEU A 78 1.69 -0.77 -3.87
N ILE A 79 2.96 -0.90 -4.20
CA ILE A 79 3.48 -0.97 -5.56
C ILE A 79 4.25 -2.29 -5.70
N LYS A 80 3.91 -3.07 -6.71
CA LYS A 80 4.56 -4.31 -7.10
C LYS A 80 5.04 -4.18 -8.54
N THR A 81 6.30 -4.53 -8.73
CA THR A 81 6.98 -4.59 -10.03
C THR A 81 7.89 -5.81 -10.01
N ASN A 82 7.59 -6.82 -10.82
CA ASN A 82 8.37 -8.07 -10.91
C ASN A 82 8.57 -8.73 -9.54
N ASP A 83 9.80 -8.86 -9.04
CA ASP A 83 10.09 -9.48 -7.75
C ASP A 83 10.02 -8.49 -6.57
N LYS A 84 9.83 -7.19 -6.85
CA LYS A 84 9.82 -6.15 -5.81
C LYS A 84 8.40 -5.74 -5.44
N SER A 85 8.12 -5.73 -4.13
CA SER A 85 6.90 -5.18 -3.54
C SER A 85 7.29 -4.12 -2.52
N ILE A 86 6.62 -2.98 -2.53
CA ILE A 86 6.90 -1.86 -1.62
C ILE A 86 5.57 -1.29 -1.14
N ALA A 87 5.42 -1.13 0.17
CA ALA A 87 4.25 -0.51 0.79
C ALA A 87 4.62 0.71 1.61
N TYR A 88 3.70 1.67 1.63
CA TYR A 88 3.79 2.91 2.39
C TYR A 88 2.49 3.14 3.15
N LEU A 89 2.58 3.84 4.27
CA LEU A 89 1.45 4.26 5.09
C LEU A 89 1.70 5.67 5.60
N ARG A 90 0.76 6.59 5.41
CA ARG A 90 0.88 8.00 5.83
C ARG A 90 -0.46 8.62 6.11
N GLU A 91 -0.48 9.79 6.75
CA GLU A 91 -1.71 10.58 6.82
C GLU A 91 -2.14 11.01 5.40
N TYR A 92 -3.44 10.98 5.15
CA TYR A 92 -4.01 11.35 3.86
C TYR A 92 -3.92 12.87 3.67
N ASP A 93 -3.35 13.28 2.55
CA ASP A 93 -3.32 14.66 2.08
C ASP A 93 -3.74 14.65 0.60
N GLU A 94 -4.74 15.47 0.27
CA GLU A 94 -5.35 15.49 -1.07
C GLU A 94 -4.36 15.91 -2.17
N ARG A 95 -3.41 16.80 -1.87
CA ARG A 95 -2.41 17.26 -2.85
C ARG A 95 -1.34 16.20 -3.09
N GLU A 96 -0.97 15.47 -2.04
CA GLU A 96 -0.04 14.35 -2.17
C GLU A 96 -0.71 13.14 -2.83
N TRP A 97 -2.01 12.94 -2.62
CA TRP A 97 -2.77 11.89 -3.28
C TRP A 97 -2.67 11.97 -4.80
N GLU A 98 -2.88 13.15 -5.41
CA GLU A 98 -2.76 13.31 -6.88
C GLU A 98 -1.40 12.84 -7.41
N LYS A 99 -0.31 13.10 -6.68
CA LYS A 99 1.04 12.65 -7.09
C LYS A 99 1.21 11.14 -6.95
N ILE A 100 0.64 10.58 -5.88
CA ILE A 100 0.70 9.14 -5.61
C ILE A 100 -0.14 8.40 -6.64
N GLU A 101 -1.34 8.85 -6.95
CA GLU A 101 -2.22 8.29 -7.98
C GLU A 101 -1.51 8.23 -9.33
N ASN A 102 -0.91 9.35 -9.78
CA ASN A 102 -0.08 9.37 -10.99
C ASN A 102 1.07 8.36 -10.93
N THR A 103 1.69 8.15 -9.76
CA THR A 103 2.77 7.16 -9.59
C THR A 103 2.24 5.73 -9.73
N LEU A 104 1.06 5.44 -9.16
CA LEU A 104 0.41 4.14 -9.21
C LEU A 104 -0.03 3.78 -10.63
N GLU A 105 -0.61 4.74 -11.35
CA GLU A 105 -1.00 4.60 -12.77
C GLU A 105 0.20 4.35 -13.67
N ASN A 106 1.27 5.12 -13.46
CA ASN A 106 2.50 4.98 -14.22
C ASN A 106 3.19 3.64 -13.97
N ASN A 107 3.21 3.13 -12.74
CA ASN A 107 3.79 1.81 -12.45
C ASN A 107 3.17 0.71 -13.33
N VAL A 108 1.85 0.70 -13.47
CA VAL A 108 1.16 -0.29 -14.30
C VAL A 108 1.35 0.01 -15.80
N SER A 109 1.21 1.29 -16.19
CA SER A 109 1.30 1.70 -17.60
C SER A 109 2.69 1.48 -18.21
N TYR A 110 3.77 1.78 -17.49
CA TYR A 110 5.13 1.56 -17.99
C TYR A 110 5.48 0.08 -18.12
N CYS A 111 4.91 -0.77 -17.26
CA CYS A 111 5.06 -2.23 -17.36
C CYS A 111 4.52 -2.76 -18.71
N GLY A 112 3.42 -2.18 -19.21
CA GLY A 112 2.88 -2.50 -20.53
C GLY A 112 3.65 -1.87 -21.71
N MET A 113 4.39 -0.78 -21.49
CA MET A 113 5.09 -0.02 -22.55
C MET A 113 6.52 -0.50 -22.86
N GLU A 114 7.20 -1.25 -21.98
CA GLU A 114 8.48 -1.89 -22.33
C GLU A 114 8.36 -2.80 -23.57
N LYS A 115 7.14 -3.20 -23.94
CA LYS A 115 6.82 -3.98 -25.15
C LYS A 115 6.93 -3.23 -26.48
N LEU A 116 6.91 -1.89 -26.50
CA LEU A 116 6.84 -1.13 -27.78
C LEU A 116 8.22 -0.82 -28.39
N ASN A 117 9.31 -1.12 -27.68
CA ASN A 117 10.67 -0.79 -28.09
C ASN A 117 11.58 -2.01 -28.35
N ASP A 118 11.05 -3.23 -28.27
CA ASP A 118 11.70 -4.47 -28.75
C ASP A 118 11.03 -4.97 -30.05
#